data_AF-R5QAR2-F1
#
_entry.id   AF-R5QAR2-F1
#
_cell.length_a   1.000
_cell.length_b   1.000
_cell.length_c   1.000
_cell.angle_alpha   90.00
_cell.angle_beta   90.00
_cell.angle_gamma   90.00
#
_symmetry.space_group_name_H-M   'P 1'
#
loop_
_entity.id
_entity.type
_entity.pdbx_description
1 polymer ?
#
loop_
_entity_poly.entity_id
_entity_poly.type
_entity_poly.pdbx_seq_one_letter_code
_entity_poly.pdbx_strand_id
1 'polypeptide(L)' 'MREIKYHAYLDSEERTILLHSLVELKNQLIQQGRYTDCVDELIVKVINAPVKKLKVLV' A
#
# COMPACT_ATOMS: atom_id res chain seq x y z
N MET A 1 -4.07 7.54 25.13
CA MET A 1 -3.22 8.04 24.04
C MET A 1 -4.09 8.17 22.80
N ARG A 2 -4.20 9.34 22.17
CA ARG A 2 -4.97 9.48 20.91
C ARG A 2 -4.15 8.85 19.80
N GLU A 3 -4.60 7.71 19.27
CA GLU A 3 -3.99 7.10 18.08
C GLU A 3 -4.09 8.09 16.93
N ILE A 4 -2.95 8.61 16.48
CA ILE A 4 -2.86 9.51 15.33
C ILE A 4 -3.08 8.65 14.09
N LYS A 5 -4.32 8.61 13.60
CA LYS A 5 -4.67 7.89 12.38
C LYS A 5 -4.28 8.75 11.18
N TYR A 6 -3.15 8.41 10.56
CA TYR A 6 -2.75 8.96 9.27
C TYR A 6 -3.69 8.45 8.18
N HIS A 7 -4.42 9.35 7.55
CA HIS A 7 -5.27 9.02 6.41
C HIS A 7 -4.49 9.37 5.13
N ALA A 8 -3.95 8.35 4.48
CA ALA A 8 -3.37 8.50 3.14
C ALA A 8 -4.51 8.45 2.12
N TYR A 9 -4.65 9.53 1.38
CA TYR A 9 -5.55 9.58 0.24
C TYR A 9 -4.73 9.29 -1.01
N LEU A 10 -5.12 8.25 -1.74
CA LEU A 10 -4.42 7.78 -2.93
C LEU A 10 -5.40 7.75 -4.08
N ASP A 11 -5.01 8.32 -5.21
CA ASP A 11 -5.78 8.12 -6.44
C ASP A 11 -5.64 6.65 -6.92
N SER A 12 -6.50 6.26 -7.87
CA SER A 12 -6.43 4.96 -8.53
C SER A 12 -5.07 4.67 -9.17
N GLU A 13 -4.43 5.70 -9.73
CA GLU A 13 -3.09 5.59 -10.31
C GLU A 13 -2.02 5.41 -9.24
N GLU A 14 -2.02 6.25 -8.20
CA GLU A 14 -1.06 6.15 -7.08
C GLU A 14 -1.19 4.83 -6.32
N ARG A 15 -2.43 4.34 -6.14
CA ARG A 15 -2.68 3.01 -5.55
C ARG A 15 -2.05 1.91 -6.39
N THR A 16 -2.14 2.01 -7.71
CA THR A 16 -1.56 1.03 -8.63
C THR A 16 -0.04 1.06 -8.54
N ILE A 17 0.56 2.26 -8.56
CA ILE A 17 2.01 2.45 -8.39
C ILE A 17 2.47 1.86 -7.05
N LEU A 18 1.78 2.18 -5.95
CA LEU A 18 2.11 1.64 -4.63
C LEU A 18 2.00 0.12 -4.57
N LEU A 19 0.96 -0.47 -5.15
CA LEU A 19 0.80 -1.93 -5.22
C LEU A 19 1.95 -2.56 -6.01
N HIS A 20 2.33 -1.98 -7.16
CA HIS A 20 3.46 -2.46 -7.94
C HIS A 20 4.77 -2.40 -7.15
N SER A 21 5.04 -1.29 -6.46
CA SER A 21 6.23 -1.16 -5.61
C SER A 21 6.25 -2.16 -4.44
N LEU A 22 5.10 -2.39 -3.79
CA LEU A 22 4.99 -3.38 -2.71
C LEU A 22 5.21 -4.81 -3.20
N VAL A 23 4.70 -5.14 -4.39
CA VAL A 23 4.92 -6.45 -5.01
C VAL A 23 6.39 -6.64 -5.42
N GLU A 24 7.02 -5.59 -5.95
CA GLU A 24 8.45 -5.62 -6.26
C GLU A 24 9.30 -5.82 -5.00
N LEU A 25 9.00 -5.10 -3.91
CA LEU A 25 9.65 -5.28 -2.62
C LEU A 25 9.44 -6.70 -2.07
N LYS A 26 8.22 -7.24 -2.16
CA LYS A 26 7.93 -8.63 -1.79
C LYS A 26 8.81 -9.60 -2.60
N ASN A 27 8.90 -9.41 -3.90
CA ASN A 27 9.71 -10.27 -4.77
C ASN A 27 11.20 -10.22 -4.41
N GLN A 28 11.74 -9.04 -4.07
CA GLN A 28 13.11 -8.89 -3.59
C GLN A 28 13.33 -9.61 -2.25
N LEU A 29 12.39 -9.49 -1.31
CA LEU A 29 12.48 -10.18 -0.02
C LEU A 29 12.40 -11.70 -0.16
N ILE A 30 11.55 -12.21 -1.06
CA ILE A 30 11.49 -13.65 -1.40
C ILE A 30 12.82 -14.13 -1.95
N GLN A 31 13.45 -13.38 -2.87
CA GLN A 31 14.76 -13.71 -3.41
C GLN A 31 15.86 -13.72 -2.33
N GLN A 32 15.72 -12.90 -1.29
CA GLN A 32 16.62 -12.90 -0.13
C GLN A 32 16.29 -14.00 0.90
N GLY A 33 15.23 -14.79 0.68
CA GLY A 33 14.75 -15.80 1.64
C GLY A 33 14.22 -15.19 2.95
N ARG A 34 13.76 -13.93 2.90
CA ARG A 34 13.28 -13.18 4.08
C ARG A 34 11.76 -13.27 4.20
N TYR A 35 11.27 -13.09 5.42
CA TYR A 35 9.84 -13.03 5.70
C TYR A 35 9.18 -11.85 4.98
N THR A 36 8.09 -12.14 4.26
CA THR A 36 7.28 -11.13 3.55
C THR A 36 5.96 -10.84 4.24
N ASP A 37 5.71 -11.42 5.41
CA ASP A 37 4.43 -11.33 6.14
C ASP A 37 3.98 -9.88 6.35
N CYS A 38 4.90 -9.01 6.77
CA CYS A 38 4.63 -7.57 6.93
C CYS A 38 4.25 -6.88 5.60
N VAL A 39 4.84 -7.31 4.48
CA VAL A 39 4.56 -6.75 3.15
C VAL A 39 3.24 -7.27 2.61
N ASP A 40 2.93 -8.56 2.82
CA ASP A 40 1.64 -9.14 2.50
C ASP A 40 0.50 -8.47 3.29
N GLU A 41 0.68 -8.22 4.59
CA GLU A 41 -0.31 -7.49 5.39
C GLU A 41 -0.54 -6.06 4.86
N LEU A 42 0.53 -5.36 4.46
CA LEU A 42 0.44 -4.04 3.84
C LEU A 42 -0.31 -4.08 2.50
N ILE A 43 -0.02 -5.06 1.65
CA ILE A 43 -0.73 -5.26 0.38
C ILE A 43 -2.22 -5.51 0.63
N VAL A 44 -2.57 -6.39 1.57
CA VAL A 44 -3.98 -6.68 1.93
C VAL A 44 -4.68 -5.43 2.46
N LYS A 45 -4.02 -4.62 3.30
CA LYS A 45 -4.57 -3.35 3.78
C LYS A 45 -4.81 -2.36 2.63
N VAL A 46 -3.90 -2.24 1.67
CA VAL A 46 -4.03 -1.33 0.52
C VAL A 46 -5.09 -1.82 -0.50
N ILE A 47 -5.22 -3.14 -0.67
CA ILE A 47 -6.26 -3.75 -1.52
C ILE A 47 -7.64 -3.57 -0.89
N ASN A 48 -7.78 -3.78 0.42
CA ASN A 48 -9.06 -3.64 1.11
C ASN A 48 -9.42 -2.20 1.46
N ALA A 49 -8.46 -1.27 1.43
CA ALA A 49 -8.75 0.14 1.68
C ALA A 49 -9.73 0.70 0.63
N PRO A 50 -10.79 1.40 1.05
CA PRO A 50 -11.73 2.02 0.13
C PRO A 50 -11.03 3.13 -0.65
N VAL A 51 -11.02 3.02 -1.98
CA VAL A 51 -10.45 4.04 -2.85
C VAL A 51 -11.41 5.23 -2.86
N LYS A 52 -11.05 6.29 -2.15
CA LYS A 52 -11.81 7.54 -2.20
C LYS A 52 -11.27 8.32 -3.40
N LYS A 53 -12.03 8.35 -4.51
CA LYS A 53 -11.73 9.21 -5.66
C LYS A 53 -11.80 10.67 -5.20
N LEU A 54 -10.67 11.20 -4.76
CA LEU A 54 -10.53 12.62 -4.54
C LEU A 54 -10.20 13.22 -5.90
N LYS A 55 -11.18 13.91 -6.51
CA LYS A 55 -10.86 14.86 -7.55
C LYS A 55 -9.97 15.92 -6.91
N VAL A 56 -8.66 15.82 -7.13
CA VAL A 56 -7.77 16.96 -6.96
C VAL A 56 -8.26 17.98 -7.99
N LEU A 57 -9.00 18.97 -7.51
CA LEU A 57 -9.28 20.17 -8.28
C LEU A 57 -7.96 20.96 -8.29
N VAL A 58 -7.13 20.70 -9.30
CA VAL A 58 -6.04 21.60 -9.69
C VAL A 58 -6.65 22.79 -10.43
#